data_AF-A0A2R6GDB3-F1
#
_entry.id   AF-A0A2R6GDB3-F1
#
_cell.length_a   1.000
_cell.length_b   1.000
_cell.length_c   1.000
_cell.angle_alpha   90.00
_cell.angle_beta   90.00
_cell.angle_gamma   90.00
#
_symmetry.space_group_name_H-M   'P 1'
#
loop_
_entity.id
_entity.type
_entity.pdbx_description
1 polymer ?
#
loop_
_entity_poly.entity_id
_entity_poly.type
_entity_poly.pdbx_seq_one_letter_code
_entity_poly.pdbx_strand_id
1 'polypeptide(L)' 'MQLDIDKQLQQRLSERAEKMGFDSTEKYCVIILETVIDELEEEDAADDVQDRLEDLGYLE' A
#
# COMPACT_ATOMS: atom_id res chain seq x y z
N MET A 1 14.04 6.82 8.30
CA MET A 1 13.40 5.56 8.71
C MET A 1 14.47 4.48 8.64
N GLN A 2 14.63 3.65 9.68
CA GLN A 2 15.56 2.52 9.65
C GLN A 2 14.74 1.24 9.70
N LEU A 3 14.66 0.55 8.56
CA LEU A 3 13.98 -0.73 8.42
C LEU A 3 15.05 -1.81 8.36
N ASP A 4 14.92 -2.82 9.22
CA ASP A 4 15.77 -4.00 9.15
C ASP A 4 15.11 -4.98 8.18
N ILE A 5 15.66 -5.06 6.96
CA ILE A 5 15.18 -5.94 5.90
C ILE A 5 16.30 -6.87 5.47
N ASP A 6 15.93 -8.09 5.09
CA ASP A 6 16.91 -9.04 4.60
C ASP A 6 17.50 -8.59 3.24
N LYS A 7 18.68 -9.14 2.93
CA LYS A 7 19.41 -8.78 1.70
C LYS A 7 18.66 -9.14 0.42
N GLN A 8 17.85 -10.20 0.43
CA GLN A 8 17.10 -10.62 -0.75
C GLN A 8 15.95 -9.64 -1.04
N LEU A 9 15.25 -9.21 0.01
CA LEU A 9 14.20 -8.21 -0.08
C LEU A 9 14.78 -6.86 -0.52
N GLN A 10 15.90 -6.43 0.06
CA GLN A 10 16.59 -5.21 -0.36
C GLN A 10 16.97 -5.24 -1.85
N GLN A 11 17.52 -6.36 -2.32
CA GLN A 11 17.86 -6.52 -3.74
C GLN A 11 16.62 -6.44 -4.64
N ARG A 12 15.54 -7.15 -4.29
CA ARG A 12 14.29 -7.11 -5.06
C ARG A 12 13.69 -5.71 -5.14
N LEU A 13 13.74 -4.96 -4.05
CA LEU A 13 13.26 -3.58 -4.00
C LEU A 13 14.13 -2.67 -4.86
N SER A 14 15.46 -2.85 -4.83
CA SER A 14 16.39 -2.08 -5.67
C SER A 14 16.17 -2.34 -7.16
N GLU A 15 16.05 -3.61 -7.56
CA GLU A 15 15.80 -3.99 -8.96
C GLU A 15 14.47 -3.45 -9.48
N ARG A 16 13.43 -3.42 -8.63
CA ARG A 16 12.15 -2.81 -9.00
C ARG A 16 12.21 -1.29 -9.05
N ALA A 17 12.91 -0.65 -8.11
CA ALA A 17 13.08 0.79 -8.10
C ALA A 17 13.76 1.27 -9.41
N GLU A 18 14.84 0.60 -9.83
CA GLU A 18 15.50 0.90 -11.10
C GLU A 18 14.58 0.70 -12.32
N LYS A 19 13.83 -0.42 -12.37
CA LYS A 19 12.89 -0.70 -13.45
C LYS A 19 11.77 0.34 -13.57
N MET A 20 11.36 0.91 -12.45
CA MET A 20 10.32 1.94 -12.38
C MET A 20 10.88 3.36 -12.51
N GLY A 21 12.21 3.52 -12.68
CA GLY A 21 12.86 4.82 -12.89
C GLY A 21 12.98 5.67 -11.63
N PHE A 22 13.00 5.06 -10.45
CA PHE A 22 13.18 5.79 -9.18
C PHE A 22 14.64 6.12 -8.92
N ASP A 23 14.90 7.32 -8.39
CA ASP A 23 16.24 7.79 -8.04
C ASP A 23 16.87 7.01 -6.88
N SER A 24 16.05 6.38 -6.04
CA SER A 24 16.52 5.56 -4.92
C SER A 24 15.49 4.50 -4.51
N THR A 25 16.00 3.39 -3.98
CA THR A 25 15.16 2.33 -3.38
C THR A 25 14.30 2.86 -2.23
N GLU A 26 14.82 3.81 -1.45
CA GLU A 26 14.09 4.41 -0.33
C GLU A 26 12.86 5.17 -0.79
N LYS A 27 12.97 6.01 -1.84
CA LYS A 27 11.82 6.71 -2.42
C LYS A 27 10.77 5.73 -2.93
N TYR A 28 11.21 4.67 -3.61
CA TYR A 28 10.33 3.62 -4.09
C TYR A 28 9.57 2.92 -2.95
N CYS A 29 10.27 2.61 -1.85
CA CYS A 29 9.65 1.98 -0.69
C CYS A 29 8.63 2.90 -0.02
N VAL A 30 8.93 4.20 0.11
CA VAL A 30 7.97 5.17 0.69
C VAL A 30 6.69 5.21 -0.13
N ILE A 31 6.79 5.38 -1.46
CA ILE A 31 5.61 5.44 -2.32
C ILE A 31 4.79 4.15 -2.25
N ILE A 32 5.43 2.98 -2.25
CA ILE A 32 4.70 1.71 -2.09
C ILE A 32 3.98 1.65 -0.75
N LEU A 33 4.65 2.02 0.34
CA LEU A 33 4.04 1.95 1.67
C LEU A 33 2.87 2.93 1.79
N GLU A 34 2.98 4.14 1.23
CA GLU A 34 1.89 5.10 1.15
C GLU A 34 0.72 4.54 0.34
N THR A 35 0.97 4.04 -0.88
CA THR A 35 -0.09 3.45 -1.71
C THR A 35 -0.78 2.28 -1.02
N VAL A 36 -0.04 1.40 -0.35
CA VAL A 36 -0.62 0.25 0.35
C VAL A 36 -1.45 0.70 1.55
N ILE A 37 -1.02 1.73 2.28
CA ILE A 37 -1.82 2.29 3.39
C ILE A 37 -3.10 2.90 2.85
N ASP A 38 -3.02 3.71 1.79
CA ASP A 38 -4.19 4.33 1.18
C ASP A 38 -5.19 3.27 0.69
N GLU A 39 -4.71 2.20 0.05
CA GLU A 39 -5.56 1.08 -0.41
C GLU A 39 -6.25 0.36 0.75
N LEU A 40 -5.55 0.12 1.86
CA LEU A 40 -6.11 -0.54 3.04
C LEU A 40 -7.14 0.37 3.75
N GLU A 41 -6.86 1.67 3.86
CA GLU A 41 -7.78 2.63 4.46
C GLU A 41 -9.03 2.86 3.58
N GLU A 42 -8.89 2.81 2.25
CA GLU A 42 -10.03 2.86 1.33
C GLU A 42 -10.88 1.59 1.41
N GLU A 43 -10.28 0.41 1.54
CA GLU A 43 -10.98 -0.87 1.71
C GLU A 43 -11.79 -0.88 3.02
N ASP A 44 -11.18 -0.48 4.14
CA ASP A 44 -11.86 -0.34 5.43
C ASP A 44 -13.03 0.66 5.36
N ALA A 45 -12.84 1.78 4.66
CA ALA A 45 -13.91 2.78 4.50
C ALA A 45 -15.04 2.32 3.58
N ALA A 46 -14.74 1.50 2.57
CA ALA A 46 -15.74 0.92 1.67
C ALA A 46 -16.63 -0.09 2.40
N ASP A 47 -16.03 -0.96 3.20
CA ASP A 47 -16.74 -1.93 4.04
C ASP A 47 -17.64 -1.21 5.06
N ASP A 48 -17.13 -0.17 5.73
CA ASP A 48 -17.92 0.65 6.67
C ASP A 48 -19.14 1.33 6.01
N VAL A 49 -19.00 1.76 4.75
CA VAL A 49 -20.12 2.36 3.99
C VAL A 49 -21.10 1.30 3.54
N GLN A 50 -20.62 0.13 3.12
CA GLN A 50 -21.46 -0.98 2.70
C GLN A 50 -22.32 -1.51 3.85
N ASP A 51 -21.71 -1.77 5.01
CA ASP A 51 -22.41 -2.21 6.23
C ASP A 51 -23.50 -1.22 6.64
N ARG A 52 -23.20 0.09 6.53
CA ARG A 52 -24.15 1.15 6.85
C ARG A 52 -25.28 1.27 5.83
N LEU A 53 -25.05 0.91 4.57
CA LEU A 53 -26.08 0.88 3.52
C LEU A 53 -26.97 -0.36 3.65
N GLU A 54 -26.44 -1.52 4.06
CA GLU A 54 -27.21 -2.69 4.47
C GLU A 54 -28.11 -2.37 5.67
N ASP A 55 -27.58 -1.75 6.72
CA ASP A 55 -28.34 -1.33 7.91
C ASP A 55 -29.50 -0.38 7.59
N LEU A 56 -29.33 0.46 6.56
CA LEU A 56 -30.36 1.39 6.08
C LEU A 56 -31.32 0.77 5.06
N GLY A 57 -31.09 -0.49 4.64
CA GLY A 57 -31.93 -1.24 3.70
C GLY A 57 -31.79 -0.80 2.24
N TYR A 58 -30.65 -0.20 1.88
CA TYR A 58 -30.35 0.19 0.49
C TYR A 58 -29.57 -0.87 -0.29
N LEU A 59 -29.04 -1.91 0.39
CA LEU A 59 -28.39 -3.08 -0.18
C LEU A 59 -28.99 -4.36 0.43
N GLU A 60 -29.09 -5.44 -0.38
CA GLU A 60 -29.58 -6.80 -0.01
C GLU A 60 -28.54 -7.87 -0.35
#